data_AF-A0A4V2DSE9-F1
#
_entry.id   AF-A0A4V2DSE9-F1
#
_cell.length_a   1.000
_cell.length_b   1.000
_cell.length_c   1.000
_cell.angle_alpha   90.00
_cell.angle_beta   90.00
_cell.angle_gamma   90.00
#
_symmetry.space_group_name_H-M   'P 1'
#
loop_
_entity.id
_entity.type
_entity.pdbx_description
1 polymer ?
#
loop_
_entity_poly.entity_id
_entity_poly.type
_entity_poly.pdbx_seq_one_letter_code
_entity_poly.pdbx_strand_id
1 'polypeptide(L)'
;MKLQLIPVFELEYSHPKIKFPEFPFTDEEYENYFDQVYKLNGFVDKFQPIAQGFNLYSVLQTTERNLLKILKDAIQKNKNSLEGGRYIKWNKSDPDPALLF
;
A
#
# COMPACT_ATOMS: atom_id res chain seq x y z
N MET A 1 30.25 -11.42 -1.78
CA MET A 1 29.06 -10.54 -1.65
C MET A 1 28.35 -10.85 -0.35
N LYS A 2 27.93 -9.84 0.40
CA LYS A 2 27.13 -10.03 1.63
C LYS A 2 25.66 -9.93 1.24
N LEU A 3 24.87 -10.96 1.53
CA LEU A 3 23.42 -10.94 1.32
C LEU A 3 22.80 -9.88 2.24
N GLN A 4 21.95 -9.01 1.70
CA GLN A 4 21.21 -8.01 2.46
C GLN A 4 19.71 -8.24 2.29
N LEU A 5 19.00 -8.30 3.41
CA LEU A 5 17.54 -8.32 3.43
C LEU A 5 17.03 -6.88 3.50
N ILE A 6 16.13 -6.52 2.58
CA ILE A 6 15.50 -5.21 2.52
C ILE A 6 14.01 -5.41 2.82
N PRO A 7 13.45 -4.78 3.87
CA PRO A 7 12.02 -4.83 4.10
C PRO A 7 11.31 -3.99 3.03
N VAL A 8 10.33 -4.60 2.36
CA VAL A 8 9.59 -3.99 1.26
C VAL A 8 8.09 -4.15 1.45
N PHE A 9 7.32 -3.29 0.79
CA PHE A 9 5.89 -3.47 0.58
C PHE A 9 5.58 -3.36 -0.92
N GLU A 10 4.48 -3.97 -1.32
CA GLU A 10 3.95 -3.90 -2.68
C GLU A 10 2.75 -2.96 -2.74
N LEU A 11 2.67 -2.14 -3.79
CA LEU A 11 1.50 -1.31 -4.07
C LEU A 11 0.82 -1.75 -5.37
N GLU A 12 -0.40 -2.26 -5.23
CA GLU A 12 -1.29 -2.60 -6.35
C GLU A 12 -2.49 -1.66 -6.34
N TYR A 13 -2.25 -0.39 -6.68
CA TYR A 13 -3.33 0.60 -6.76
C TYR A 13 -3.70 0.87 -8.21
N SER A 14 -4.97 1.19 -8.41
CA SER A 14 -5.49 1.78 -9.64
C SER A 14 -6.34 2.99 -9.27
N HIS A 15 -6.68 3.82 -10.25
CA HIS A 15 -7.59 4.93 -10.05
C HIS A 15 -8.49 5.10 -11.28
N PRO A 16 -9.83 5.20 -11.15
CA PRO A 16 -10.75 5.23 -12.30
C PRO A 16 -10.49 6.35 -13.32
N LYS A 17 -9.82 7.43 -12.89
CA LYS A 17 -9.48 8.57 -13.75
C LYS A 17 -8.14 8.45 -14.49
N ILE A 18 -7.31 7.47 -14.13
CA ILE A 18 -5.99 7.27 -14.74
C ILE A 18 -6.03 5.98 -15.54
N LYS A 19 -5.79 6.08 -16.85
CA LYS A 19 -5.73 4.92 -17.73
C LYS A 19 -4.33 4.32 -17.67
N PHE A 20 -4.27 3.00 -17.63
CA PHE A 20 -3.04 2.28 -17.81
C PHE A 20 -2.46 2.60 -19.21
N PRO A 21 -1.13 2.78 -19.34
CA PRO A 21 -0.52 3.13 -20.63
C PRO A 21 -0.73 2.01 -21.67
N GLU A 22 -0.91 2.39 -22.93
CA GLU A 22 -1.11 1.42 -24.02
C GLU A 22 0.19 0.70 -24.35
N PHE A 23 0.12 -0.60 -24.62
CA PHE A 23 1.31 -1.39 -24.95
C PHE A 23 1.70 -1.20 -26.43
N PRO A 24 3.01 -1.04 -26.76
CA PRO A 24 4.15 -1.00 -25.85
C PRO A 24 4.31 0.38 -25.19
N PHE A 25 4.65 0.38 -23.90
CA PHE A 25 4.96 1.61 -23.14
C PHE A 25 6.40 1.60 -22.65
N THR A 26 6.92 2.79 -22.43
CA THR A 26 8.23 3.07 -21.84
C THR A 26 8.20 2.98 -20.31
N ASP A 27 9.37 2.83 -19.70
CA ASP A 27 9.49 2.88 -18.24
C ASP A 27 9.00 4.22 -17.67
N GLU A 28 9.26 5.33 -18.37
CA GLU A 28 8.79 6.65 -17.98
C GLU A 28 7.26 6.75 -17.98
N GLU A 29 6.59 6.20 -18.99
CA GLU A 29 5.12 6.14 -19.03
C GLU A 29 4.55 5.29 -17.89
N TYR A 30 5.20 4.18 -17.58
CA TYR A 30 4.82 3.31 -16.46
C TYR A 30 5.01 4.00 -15.11
N GLU A 31 6.15 4.64 -14.88
CA GLU A 31 6.43 5.41 -13.66
C GLU A 31 5.47 6.59 -13.49
N ASN A 32 5.21 7.34 -14.57
CA ASN A 32 4.28 8.47 -14.56
C ASN A 32 2.83 8.02 -14.31
N TYR A 33 2.44 6.84 -14.80
CA TYR A 33 1.15 6.24 -14.47
C TYR A 33 1.03 5.99 -12.96
N PHE A 34 2.02 5.33 -12.34
CA PHE A 34 1.98 5.03 -10.92
C PHE A 34 2.04 6.27 -10.03
N ASP A 35 2.87 7.26 -10.38
CA ASP A 35 2.93 8.53 -9.63
C ASP A 35 1.56 9.22 -9.56
N GLN A 36 0.84 9.26 -10.69
CA GLN A 36 -0.52 9.80 -10.75
C GLN A 36 -1.52 8.97 -9.95
N VAL A 37 -1.47 7.64 -10.08
CA VAL A 37 -2.34 6.72 -9.33
C VAL A 37 -2.14 6.88 -7.83
N TYR A 38 -0.90 6.89 -7.34
CA TYR A 38 -0.61 7.01 -5.92
C TYR A 38 -1.02 8.37 -5.37
N LYS A 39 -0.71 9.45 -6.08
CA LYS A 39 -1.12 10.80 -5.69
C LYS A 39 -2.64 10.92 -5.56
N LEU A 40 -3.40 10.38 -6.52
CA LEU A 40 -4.87 10.42 -6.47
C LEU A 40 -5.47 9.49 -5.42
N ASN A 41 -4.75 8.44 -5.02
CA ASN A 41 -5.13 7.60 -3.88
C ASN A 41 -4.74 8.20 -2.52
N GLY A 42 -4.12 9.39 -2.49
CA GLY A 42 -3.81 10.13 -1.27
C GLY A 42 -2.45 9.83 -0.65
N PHE A 43 -1.54 9.20 -1.41
CA PHE A 43 -0.14 9.08 -1.02
C PHE A 43 0.57 10.42 -1.20
N VAL A 44 1.40 10.77 -0.20
CA VAL A 44 2.16 12.04 -0.19
C VAL A 44 3.59 11.89 -0.68
N ASP A 45 4.13 10.67 -0.66
CA ASP A 45 5.52 10.40 -1.03
C ASP A 45 5.58 9.99 -2.50
N LYS A 46 6.67 10.37 -3.17
CA LYS A 46 7.02 9.78 -4.46
C LYS A 46 7.75 8.47 -4.19
N PHE A 47 7.27 7.38 -4.77
CA PHE A 47 7.84 6.06 -4.57
C PHE A 47 8.80 5.70 -5.71
N GLN A 48 9.98 5.20 -5.36
CA GLN A 48 10.92 4.61 -6.30
C GLN A 48 10.99 3.09 -6.09
N PRO A 49 10.77 2.29 -7.14
CA PRO A 49 10.82 0.85 -7.03
C PRO A 49 12.26 0.37 -6.79
N ILE A 50 12.43 -0.66 -5.96
CA ILE A 50 13.75 -1.27 -5.70
C ILE A 50 14.26 -2.05 -6.91
N ALA A 51 13.34 -2.51 -7.77
CA ALA A 51 13.64 -3.20 -9.01
C ALA A 51 12.71 -2.72 -10.13
N GLN A 52 13.28 -2.45 -11.30
CA GLN A 52 12.54 -2.01 -12.47
C GLN A 52 11.48 -3.05 -12.89
N GLY A 53 10.29 -2.59 -13.24
CA GLY A 53 9.15 -3.45 -13.58
C GLY A 53 8.42 -4.08 -12.39
N PHE A 54 8.86 -3.82 -11.16
CA PHE A 54 8.19 -4.29 -9.94
C PHE A 54 7.67 -3.11 -9.12
N ASN A 55 6.47 -3.26 -8.56
CA ASN A 55 5.89 -2.28 -7.64
C ASN A 55 6.32 -2.54 -6.19
N LEU A 56 7.62 -2.82 -5.99
CA LEU A 56 8.22 -3.14 -4.70
C LEU A 56 9.00 -1.95 -4.16
N TYR A 57 8.62 -1.51 -2.98
CA TYR A 57 9.09 -0.26 -2.38
C TYR A 57 9.69 -0.51 -1.01
N SER A 58 10.83 0.12 -0.70
CA SER A 58 11.42 0.02 0.64
C SER A 58 10.48 0.61 1.69
N VAL A 59 10.39 -0.01 2.87
CA VAL A 59 9.69 0.61 4.01
C VAL A 59 10.33 1.94 4.42
N LEU A 60 11.63 2.12 4.15
CA LEU A 60 12.40 3.29 4.56
C LEU A 60 12.16 4.55 3.71
N GLN A 61 11.57 4.44 2.52
CA GLN A 61 11.31 5.60 1.65
C GLN A 61 9.98 6.29 1.92
N THR A 62 9.22 5.86 2.93
CA THR A 62 7.86 6.37 3.14
C THR A 62 7.57 6.71 4.59
N THR A 63 6.56 7.56 4.77
CA THR A 63 6.10 8.01 6.09
C THR A 63 5.25 6.97 6.81
N GLU A 64 5.24 7.04 8.15
CA GLU A 64 4.30 6.25 8.98
C GLU A 64 2.85 6.42 8.53
N ARG A 65 2.47 7.63 8.10
CA ARG A 65 1.14 7.93 7.57
C ARG A 65 0.81 7.05 6.36
N ASN A 66 1.72 6.94 5.40
CA ASN A 66 1.53 6.13 4.20
C ASN A 66 1.54 4.63 4.56
N LEU A 67 2.40 4.18 5.47
CA LEU A 67 2.38 2.80 5.97
C LEU A 67 1.04 2.44 6.64
N LEU A 68 0.52 3.32 7.50
CA LEU A 68 -0.77 3.12 8.15
C LEU A 68 -1.91 3.06 7.13
N LYS A 69 -1.86 3.88 6.07
CA LYS A 69 -2.81 3.81 4.96
C LYS A 69 -2.71 2.47 4.24
N ILE A 70 -1.52 2.04 3.85
CA ILE A 70 -1.30 0.76 3.17
C ILE A 70 -1.87 -0.39 3.99
N LEU A 71 -1.58 -0.41 5.29
CA LEU A 71 -2.12 -1.42 6.20
C LEU A 71 -3.65 -1.36 6.26
N LYS A 72 -4.24 -0.18 6.44
CA LYS A 72 -5.70 0.00 6.47
C LYS A 72 -6.36 -0.47 5.17
N ASP A 73 -5.79 -0.10 4.02
CA ASP A 73 -6.33 -0.43 2.70
C ASP A 73 -6.17 -1.92 2.41
N ALA A 74 -5.03 -2.52 2.73
CA ALA A 74 -4.82 -3.97 2.61
C ALA A 74 -5.80 -4.75 3.48
N ILE A 75 -5.98 -4.30 4.73
CA ILE A 75 -6.94 -4.84 5.69
C ILE A 75 -8.39 -4.69 5.19
N GLN A 76 -8.75 -3.57 4.55
CA GLN A 76 -10.08 -3.33 3.99
C GLN A 76 -10.33 -4.11 2.69
N LYS A 77 -9.36 -4.20 1.78
CA LYS A 77 -9.38 -5.13 0.63
C LYS A 77 -9.65 -6.54 1.14
N ASN A 78 -8.95 -6.91 2.20
CA ASN A 78 -9.16 -8.14 2.93
C ASN A 78 -10.48 -8.20 3.72
N LYS A 79 -11.18 -7.12 4.11
CA LYS A 79 -12.53 -7.24 4.72
C LYS A 79 -13.54 -7.88 3.76
N ASN A 80 -13.31 -7.77 2.45
CA ASN A 80 -14.10 -8.46 1.43
C ASN A 80 -13.61 -9.91 1.19
N SER A 81 -12.58 -10.37 1.91
CA SER A 81 -11.91 -11.68 1.72
C SER A 81 -11.39 -12.34 3.01
N LEU A 82 -11.67 -11.79 4.19
CA LEU A 82 -11.17 -12.24 5.49
C LEU A 82 -12.19 -13.22 6.07
N GLU A 83 -11.99 -14.49 5.82
CA GLU A 83 -12.69 -15.56 6.55
C GLU A 83 -12.19 -15.74 8.00
N GLY A 84 -11.36 -14.83 8.56
CA GLY A 84 -10.77 -15.05 9.89
C GLY A 84 -10.45 -13.83 10.76
N GLY A 85 -10.53 -12.60 10.24
CA GLY A 85 -10.25 -11.39 11.03
C GLY A 85 -11.52 -10.76 11.58
N ARG A 86 -11.86 -11.01 12.86
CA ARG A 86 -12.97 -10.30 13.51
C ARG A 86 -12.54 -8.91 13.98
N TYR A 87 -13.32 -7.89 13.64
CA TYR A 87 -13.22 -6.59 14.31
C TYR A 87 -14.11 -6.61 15.54
N ILE A 88 -13.56 -6.19 16.68
CA ILE A 88 -14.39 -5.72 17.79
C ILE A 88 -14.57 -4.22 17.55
N LYS A 89 -15.82 -3.79 17.36
CA LYS A 89 -16.16 -2.38 17.42
C LYS A 89 -16.03 -1.98 18.89
N TRP A 90 -14.97 -1.24 19.21
CA TRP A 90 -14.70 -0.77 20.56
C TRP A 90 -14.93 0.74 20.61
N ASN A 91 -15.89 1.16 21.44
CA ASN A 91 -16.08 2.53 21.83
C ASN A 91 -15.29 2.80 23.11
N LYS A 92 -14.95 4.07 23.35
CA LYS A 92 -14.22 4.50 24.56
C LYS A 92 -14.97 4.21 25.88
N SER A 93 -16.27 3.92 25.79
CA SER A 93 -17.14 3.49 26.89
C SER A 93 -17.14 1.97 27.12
N ASP A 94 -16.60 1.20 26.17
CA ASP A 94 -16.56 -0.26 26.24
C ASP A 94 -15.34 -0.70 27.07
N PRO A 95 -15.42 -1.82 27.81
CA PRO A 95 -14.29 -2.33 28.57
C PRO A 95 -13.09 -2.60 27.67
N ASP A 96 -11.88 -2.45 28.24
CA ASP A 96 -10.64 -2.66 27.50
C ASP A 96 -10.64 -4.06 26.85
N PRO A 97 -10.50 -4.17 25.52
CA PRO A 97 -10.52 -5.45 24.83
C PRO A 97 -9.36 -6.36 25.25
N ALA A 98 -8.30 -5.84 25.89
CA ALA A 98 -7.24 -6.64 26.49
C ALA A 98 -7.67 -7.41 27.76
N LEU A 99 -8.85 -7.10 28.33
CA LEU A 99 -9.43 -7.82 29.49
C LEU A 99 -10.39 -8.94 29.09
N LEU A 100 -10.64 -9.13 27.78
CA LEU A 100 -11.53 -10.16 27.25
C LEU A 100 -10.78 -11.41 26.75
N PHE A 101 -9.46 -11.46 26.94
CA PHE A 101 -8.58 -12.59 26.62
C PHE A 101 -7.76 -12.99 27.84
#